data_AF-A0A6J1VN26-F1
#
_entry.id   AF-A0A6J1VN26-F1
#
_cell.length_a   1.000
_cell.length_b   1.000
_cell.length_c   1.000
_cell.angle_alpha   90.00
_cell.angle_beta   90.00
_cell.angle_gamma   90.00
#
_symmetry.space_group_name_H-M   'P 1'
#
loop_
_entity.id
_entity.type
_entity.pdbx_description
1 polymer ?
#
loop_
_entity_poly.entity_id
_entity_poly.type
_entity_poly.pdbx_seq_one_letter_code
_entity_poly.pdbx_strand_id
1 'polypeptide(L)'
;MANVFSSSIFKLKILLSQTHPLNVDSLFKVKNIWENLGMDEGMGKCLEEVIKNFPNEPSWVMKNAQVVLKGDDGKVLSFTSGKKEWKINVSAGDYKFRVKAPSKSAYLARLRSRKQPLSIRYFKKVEEDLKTFGPLTPAENSCFKMVHQRFPKKSSEIQNNAQVKFIFDMDGENVEYVFISGNGDYKMDITHSNGQPQYHELHVSSGNKLENFSCSLPTLDVDNLGSIKSELAQGNLLTDSLKSYFNHLVDILPEYFEVIDEKLQIYFTCNEQGLSVNSKSGDWKIIVQSKDGTVNVDFRLYTWKLFSKQNKGKTHELTVENLQEMRKKVRYLKKLPRRVHDAFNKALDVFRDEPSSLQKNAHLIIQCDEGEMAFISGKGKNKIDIFYLKGVILCKISCTWLITILKFLLSLHKSIPKILETVVPIAVRALPSCL
;
A
#
# COMPACT_ATOMS: atom_id res chain seq x y z
N MET A 1 16.88 -44.05 59.06
CA MET A 1 16.75 -42.87 58.15
C MET A 1 18.02 -42.54 57.35
N ALA A 2 19.24 -42.82 57.81
CA ALA A 2 20.48 -42.49 57.08
C ALA A 2 20.72 -43.27 55.76
N ASN A 3 20.24 -44.53 55.64
CA ASN A 3 20.47 -45.36 54.44
C ASN A 3 19.66 -44.97 53.20
N VAL A 4 18.52 -44.29 53.36
CA VAL A 4 17.68 -43.87 52.23
C VAL A 4 18.27 -42.62 51.54
N PHE A 5 18.80 -41.68 52.33
CA PHE A 5 19.44 -40.47 51.80
C PHE A 5 20.74 -40.76 51.02
N SER A 6 21.55 -41.70 51.48
CA SER A 6 22.79 -42.11 50.79
C SER A 6 22.52 -42.71 49.39
N SER A 7 21.48 -43.55 49.28
CA SER A 7 21.08 -44.19 48.02
C SER A 7 20.55 -43.18 46.99
N SER A 8 19.75 -42.21 47.41
CA SER A 8 19.19 -41.18 46.52
C SER A 8 20.27 -40.22 45.99
N ILE A 9 21.21 -39.79 46.83
CA ILE A 9 22.33 -38.93 46.41
C ILE A 9 23.22 -39.64 45.39
N PHE A 10 23.51 -40.93 45.59
CA PHE A 10 24.32 -41.71 44.67
C PHE A 10 23.64 -41.89 43.30
N LYS A 11 22.34 -42.18 43.28
CA LYS A 11 21.54 -42.27 42.05
C LYS A 11 21.48 -40.95 41.29
N LEU A 12 21.36 -39.83 42.00
CA LEU A 12 21.37 -38.48 41.40
C LEU A 12 22.72 -38.17 40.72
N LYS A 13 23.83 -38.53 41.39
CA LYS A 13 25.19 -38.32 40.89
C LYS A 13 25.45 -39.15 39.63
N ILE A 14 24.98 -40.40 39.59
CA ILE A 14 25.05 -41.26 38.39
C ILE A 14 24.27 -40.62 37.25
N LEU A 15 23.04 -40.19 37.49
CA LEU A 15 22.16 -39.66 36.45
C LEU A 15 22.72 -38.38 35.81
N LEU A 16 23.32 -37.50 36.62
CA LEU A 16 23.97 -36.27 36.14
C LEU A 16 25.32 -36.51 35.46
N SER A 17 26.00 -37.62 35.77
CA SER A 17 27.27 -37.99 35.14
C SER A 17 27.12 -38.66 33.77
N GLN A 18 25.91 -39.14 33.44
CA GLN A 18 25.63 -39.87 32.21
C GLN A 18 25.03 -38.96 31.14
N THR A 19 25.45 -39.19 29.89
CA THR A 19 24.75 -38.65 28.73
C THR A 19 23.62 -39.60 28.36
N HIS A 20 22.39 -39.10 28.34
CA HIS A 20 21.21 -39.92 28.06
C HIS A 20 20.90 -39.96 26.55
N PRO A 21 20.27 -41.03 26.04
CA PRO A 21 19.71 -41.01 24.69
C PRO A 21 18.68 -39.89 24.53
N LEU A 22 18.72 -39.17 23.41
CA LEU A 22 17.76 -38.10 23.12
C LEU A 22 16.60 -38.62 22.27
N ASN A 23 15.51 -38.98 22.95
CA ASN A 23 14.19 -39.22 22.36
C ASN A 23 13.11 -38.90 23.40
N VAL A 24 11.85 -38.80 22.96
CA VAL A 24 10.71 -38.43 23.81
C VAL A 24 10.60 -39.36 25.03
N ASP A 25 10.70 -40.68 24.82
CA ASP A 25 10.60 -41.67 25.90
C ASP A 25 11.72 -41.51 26.94
N SER A 26 12.94 -41.21 26.49
CA SER A 26 14.10 -41.03 27.37
C SER A 26 13.98 -39.75 28.20
N LEU A 27 13.40 -38.68 27.64
CA LEU A 27 13.09 -37.46 28.39
C LEU A 27 12.07 -37.74 29.50
N PHE A 28 10.99 -38.48 29.21
CA PHE A 28 9.99 -38.86 30.21
C PHE A 28 10.51 -39.85 31.25
N LYS A 29 11.34 -40.82 30.84
CA LYS A 29 12.01 -41.74 31.78
C LYS A 29 12.86 -40.98 32.79
N VAL A 30 13.67 -40.03 32.31
CA VAL A 30 14.49 -39.19 33.20
C VAL A 30 13.61 -38.33 34.10
N LYS A 31 12.53 -37.73 33.57
CA LYS A 31 11.55 -36.98 34.37
C LYS A 31 10.97 -37.82 35.52
N ASN A 32 10.49 -39.03 35.23
CA ASN A 32 9.89 -39.92 36.23
C ASN A 32 10.91 -40.39 37.27
N ILE A 33 12.15 -40.70 36.86
CA ILE A 33 13.22 -41.05 37.80
C ILE A 33 13.50 -39.84 38.71
N TRP A 34 13.42 -38.63 38.18
CA TRP A 34 13.72 -37.40 38.91
C TRP A 34 12.65 -36.92 39.88
N GLU A 35 11.37 -37.04 39.53
CA GLU A 35 10.27 -36.72 40.45
C GLU A 35 10.37 -37.53 41.76
N ASN A 36 10.95 -38.74 41.67
CA ASN A 36 11.17 -39.63 42.82
C ASN A 36 12.44 -39.31 43.64
N LEU A 37 13.37 -38.48 43.12
CA LEU A 37 14.66 -38.21 43.77
C LEU A 37 14.76 -36.82 44.43
N GLY A 38 13.79 -35.93 44.19
CA GLY A 38 13.69 -34.61 44.86
C GLY A 38 14.79 -33.61 44.46
N MET A 39 14.68 -33.05 43.25
CA MET A 39 15.66 -32.10 42.68
C MET A 39 15.34 -30.62 42.88
N ASP A 40 16.30 -29.77 42.48
CA ASP A 40 16.10 -28.33 42.38
C ASP A 40 15.00 -27.99 41.36
N GLU A 41 14.18 -27.02 41.73
CA GLU A 41 13.01 -26.60 40.96
C GLU A 41 13.39 -26.09 39.55
N GLY A 42 14.53 -25.40 39.43
CA GLY A 42 15.00 -24.85 38.16
C GLY A 42 15.30 -25.91 37.12
N MET A 43 15.98 -26.98 37.49
CA MET A 43 16.25 -28.09 36.57
C MET A 43 14.95 -28.80 36.13
N GLY A 44 13.99 -28.97 37.04
CA GLY A 44 12.66 -29.51 36.72
C GLY A 44 11.96 -28.68 35.65
N LYS A 45 11.91 -27.36 35.83
CA LYS A 45 11.36 -26.43 34.82
C LYS A 45 12.11 -26.47 33.49
N CYS A 46 13.43 -26.63 33.51
CA CYS A 46 14.21 -26.79 32.28
C CYS A 46 13.82 -28.05 31.50
N LEU A 47 13.62 -29.17 32.21
CA LEU A 47 13.23 -30.44 31.59
C LEU A 47 11.80 -30.37 31.03
N GLU A 48 10.88 -29.73 31.74
CA GLU A 48 9.51 -29.48 31.26
C GLU A 48 9.51 -28.66 29.96
N GLU A 49 10.33 -27.62 29.90
CA GLU A 49 10.44 -26.80 28.69
C GLU A 49 10.98 -27.60 27.50
N VAL A 50 11.93 -28.51 27.73
CA VAL A 50 12.41 -29.42 26.67
C VAL A 50 11.34 -30.42 26.25
N ILE A 51 10.63 -31.05 27.19
CA ILE A 51 9.55 -32.00 26.88
C ILE A 51 8.45 -31.31 26.07
N LYS A 52 8.14 -30.05 26.36
CA LYS A 52 7.15 -29.26 25.64
C LYS A 52 7.58 -28.89 24.22
N ASN A 53 8.84 -28.50 24.02
CA ASN A 53 9.30 -27.92 22.75
C ASN A 53 9.98 -28.92 21.82
N PHE A 54 10.73 -29.89 22.36
CA PHE A 54 11.53 -30.83 21.56
C PHE A 54 10.70 -31.69 20.60
N PRO A 55 9.48 -32.18 20.95
CA PRO A 55 8.64 -32.92 20.01
C PRO A 55 8.18 -32.10 18.79
N ASN A 56 8.24 -30.77 18.88
CA ASN A 56 7.90 -29.87 17.77
C ASN A 56 9.10 -29.60 16.85
N GLU A 57 10.26 -30.15 17.15
CA GLU A 57 11.43 -30.04 16.27
C GLU A 57 11.33 -31.05 15.12
N PRO A 58 11.86 -30.72 13.93
CA PRO A 58 11.89 -31.64 12.82
C PRO A 58 12.69 -32.92 13.14
N SER A 59 12.27 -34.06 12.59
CA SER A 59 12.89 -35.36 12.87
C SER A 59 14.41 -35.41 12.64
N TRP A 60 14.89 -34.70 11.62
CA TRP A 60 16.30 -34.58 11.27
C TRP A 60 17.11 -33.72 12.26
N VAL A 61 16.47 -32.76 12.94
CA VAL A 61 17.05 -32.06 14.10
C VAL A 61 17.11 -33.02 15.29
N MET A 62 15.99 -33.67 15.61
CA MET A 62 15.89 -34.57 16.77
C MET A 62 16.92 -35.71 16.73
N LYS A 63 17.14 -36.31 15.55
CA LYS A 63 18.08 -37.41 15.35
C LYS A 63 19.56 -37.01 15.42
N ASN A 64 19.88 -35.72 15.41
CA ASN A 64 21.25 -35.20 15.34
C ASN A 64 21.49 -34.03 16.32
N ALA A 65 20.88 -34.09 17.50
CA ALA A 65 20.94 -33.02 18.50
C ALA A 65 21.64 -33.44 19.79
N GLN A 66 22.16 -32.43 20.48
CA GLN A 66 22.54 -32.47 21.87
C GLN A 66 21.69 -31.48 22.65
N VAL A 67 20.98 -31.95 23.66
CA VAL A 67 20.27 -31.11 24.63
C VAL A 67 21.12 -30.99 25.88
N VAL A 68 21.28 -29.77 26.38
CA VAL A 68 21.98 -29.47 27.63
C VAL A 68 21.06 -28.63 28.51
N LEU A 69 20.78 -29.14 29.70
CA LEU A 69 20.00 -28.46 30.74
C LEU A 69 20.94 -28.01 31.84
N LYS A 70 20.75 -26.80 32.36
CA LYS A 70 21.50 -26.28 33.51
C LYS A 70 20.55 -25.86 34.63
N GLY A 71 20.68 -26.49 35.80
CA GLY A 71 19.86 -26.23 36.99
C GLY A 71 20.29 -24.99 37.76
N ASP A 72 19.55 -24.65 38.81
CA ASP A 72 19.84 -23.49 39.68
C ASP A 72 21.15 -23.69 40.46
N ASP A 73 21.45 -24.94 40.80
CA ASP A 73 22.69 -25.35 41.48
C ASP A 73 23.92 -25.43 40.55
N GLY A 74 23.75 -25.04 39.28
CA GLY A 74 24.78 -25.07 38.25
C GLY A 74 25.08 -26.46 37.69
N LYS A 75 24.41 -27.51 38.16
CA LYS A 75 24.57 -28.86 37.60
C LYS A 75 23.99 -28.92 36.19
N VAL A 76 24.53 -29.85 35.42
CA VAL A 76 24.23 -30.00 34.00
C VAL A 76 23.70 -31.40 33.72
N LEU A 77 22.61 -31.48 32.97
CA LEU A 77 22.09 -32.73 32.42
C LEU A 77 22.20 -32.67 30.90
N SER A 78 22.68 -33.75 30.27
CA SER A 78 22.82 -33.78 28.81
C SER A 78 22.18 -35.01 28.17
N PHE A 79 21.53 -34.79 27.03
CA PHE A 79 20.96 -35.81 26.17
C PHE A 79 21.56 -35.69 24.78
N THR A 80 21.80 -36.81 24.10
CA THR A 80 22.37 -36.79 22.76
C THR A 80 21.75 -37.80 21.80
N SER A 81 21.68 -37.42 20.53
CA SER A 81 21.38 -38.30 19.39
C SER A 81 22.30 -37.98 18.22
N GLY A 82 22.70 -39.02 17.48
CA GLY A 82 23.49 -38.87 16.25
C GLY A 82 24.82 -38.15 16.45
N LYS A 83 25.20 -37.31 15.48
CA LYS A 83 26.48 -36.57 15.44
C LYS A 83 26.48 -35.30 16.30
N LYS A 84 25.36 -34.95 16.94
CA LYS A 84 25.24 -33.82 17.88
C LYS A 84 25.53 -32.45 17.24
N GLU A 85 25.23 -32.29 15.95
CA GLU A 85 25.49 -31.04 15.22
C GLU A 85 24.55 -29.91 15.68
N TRP A 86 23.32 -30.25 16.07
CA TRP A 86 22.38 -29.30 16.65
C TRP A 86 22.57 -29.18 18.16
N LYS A 87 22.70 -27.95 18.68
CA LYS A 87 22.84 -27.71 20.13
C LYS A 87 21.57 -27.07 20.67
N ILE A 88 20.98 -27.70 21.68
CA ILE A 88 19.76 -27.23 22.34
C ILE A 88 20.13 -26.95 23.79
N ASN A 89 19.93 -25.73 24.25
CA ASN A 89 20.27 -25.32 25.61
C ASN A 89 19.03 -24.77 26.31
N VAL A 90 18.83 -25.19 27.56
CA VAL A 90 17.87 -24.59 28.48
C VAL A 90 18.58 -24.39 29.82
N SER A 91 18.42 -23.23 30.42
CA SER A 91 19.09 -22.90 31.69
C SER A 91 18.12 -22.27 32.65
N ALA A 92 18.25 -22.62 33.91
CA ALA A 92 17.42 -22.07 34.97
C ALA A 92 17.60 -20.55 35.06
N GLY A 93 16.52 -19.84 35.38
CA GLY A 93 16.41 -18.38 35.30
C GLY A 93 15.96 -17.85 33.93
N ASP A 94 16.48 -18.38 32.82
CA ASP A 94 16.03 -17.97 31.46
C ASP A 94 14.87 -18.84 30.96
N TYR A 95 14.93 -20.16 31.23
CA TYR A 95 13.96 -21.18 30.80
C TYR A 95 13.58 -21.10 29.32
N LYS A 96 14.45 -20.56 28.46
CA LYS A 96 14.22 -20.45 27.01
C LYS A 96 14.81 -21.65 26.30
N PHE A 97 13.98 -22.29 25.46
CA PHE A 97 14.43 -23.32 24.53
C PHE A 97 15.24 -22.72 23.38
N ARG A 98 16.58 -22.74 23.51
CA ARG A 98 17.50 -22.16 22.51
C ARG A 98 18.10 -23.25 21.64
N VAL A 99 17.85 -23.18 20.34
CA VAL A 99 18.39 -24.12 19.35
C VAL A 99 19.42 -23.41 18.49
N LYS A 100 20.67 -23.85 18.55
CA LYS A 100 21.78 -23.40 17.70
C LYS A 100 21.96 -24.38 16.56
N ALA A 101 21.80 -23.88 15.33
CA ALA A 101 21.99 -24.66 14.12
C ALA A 101 23.48 -24.77 13.75
N PRO A 102 23.89 -25.83 13.04
CA PRO A 102 25.26 -25.98 12.57
C PRO A 102 25.65 -25.01 11.44
N SER A 103 24.67 -24.50 10.69
CA SER A 103 24.90 -23.55 9.59
C SER A 103 23.69 -22.63 9.38
N LYS A 104 23.89 -21.54 8.63
CA LYS A 104 22.82 -20.62 8.21
C LYS A 104 21.74 -21.35 7.39
N SER A 105 22.13 -22.21 6.45
CA SER A 105 21.20 -22.99 5.63
C SER A 105 20.37 -23.96 6.46
N ALA A 106 21.00 -24.65 7.43
CA ALA A 106 20.30 -25.52 8.36
C ALA A 106 19.30 -24.75 9.23
N TYR A 107 19.69 -23.59 9.76
CA TYR A 107 18.81 -22.71 10.52
C TYR A 107 17.57 -22.32 9.71
N LEU A 108 17.76 -21.85 8.48
CA LEU A 108 16.67 -21.46 7.58
C LEU A 108 15.74 -22.63 7.28
N ALA A 109 16.28 -23.80 6.93
CA ALA A 109 15.48 -24.98 6.65
C ALA A 109 14.67 -25.43 7.89
N ARG A 110 15.22 -25.31 9.10
CA ARG A 110 14.46 -25.48 10.34
C ARG A 110 13.32 -24.47 10.46
N LEU A 111 13.56 -23.19 10.14
CA LEU A 111 12.50 -22.17 10.18
C LEU A 111 11.34 -22.50 9.23
N ARG A 112 11.65 -22.97 8.01
CA ARG A 112 10.63 -23.33 6.99
C ARG A 112 9.78 -24.54 7.41
N SER A 113 10.36 -25.47 8.17
CA SER A 113 9.72 -26.72 8.54
C SER A 113 8.73 -26.65 9.71
N ARG A 114 8.61 -25.48 10.37
CA ARG A 114 7.79 -25.33 11.58
C ARG A 114 6.93 -24.08 11.53
N LYS A 115 5.80 -24.14 12.23
CA LYS A 115 4.98 -22.95 12.49
C LYS A 115 5.71 -22.02 13.47
N GLN A 116 5.59 -20.72 13.21
CA GLN A 116 6.26 -19.65 13.92
C GLN A 116 5.23 -18.63 14.42
N PRO A 117 5.42 -18.07 15.62
CA PRO A 117 4.61 -16.96 16.10
C PRO A 117 5.08 -15.66 15.44
N LEU A 118 4.66 -15.44 14.19
CA LEU A 118 5.07 -14.29 13.41
C LEU A 118 4.68 -13.01 14.13
N SER A 119 5.69 -12.23 14.50
CA SER A 119 5.57 -10.99 15.27
C SER A 119 6.84 -10.16 15.05
N ILE A 120 6.80 -8.86 15.37
CA ILE A 120 8.00 -8.01 15.32
C ILE A 120 9.12 -8.60 16.15
N ARG A 121 8.78 -9.06 17.37
CA ARG A 121 9.76 -9.66 18.28
C ARG A 121 10.37 -10.92 17.68
N TYR A 122 9.57 -11.73 16.99
CA TYR A 122 10.05 -12.91 16.29
C TYR A 122 10.98 -12.55 15.12
N PHE A 123 10.61 -11.60 14.26
CA PHE A 123 11.48 -11.17 13.15
C PHE A 123 12.80 -10.58 13.65
N LYS A 124 12.81 -9.79 14.73
CA LYS A 124 14.04 -9.29 15.35
C LYS A 124 14.91 -10.43 15.87
N LYS A 125 14.31 -11.43 16.52
CA LYS A 125 15.03 -12.62 16.97
C LYS A 125 15.66 -13.38 15.81
N VAL A 126 14.93 -13.58 14.72
CA VAL A 126 15.47 -14.24 13.51
C VAL A 126 16.63 -13.43 12.93
N GLU A 127 16.49 -12.11 12.86
CA GLU A 127 17.53 -11.20 12.39
C GLU A 127 18.81 -11.31 13.25
N GLU A 128 18.66 -11.33 14.57
CA GLU A 128 19.76 -11.54 15.53
C GLU A 128 20.39 -12.92 15.40
N ASP A 129 19.58 -13.99 15.29
CA ASP A 129 20.05 -15.36 15.10
C ASP A 129 20.84 -15.49 13.80
N LEU A 130 20.37 -14.89 12.70
CA LEU A 130 21.07 -14.90 11.41
C LEU A 130 22.42 -14.18 11.47
N LYS A 131 22.51 -13.07 12.23
CA LYS A 131 23.77 -12.35 12.47
C LYS A 131 24.84 -13.20 13.17
N THR A 132 24.44 -14.26 13.88
CA THR A 132 25.40 -15.19 14.50
C THR A 132 26.16 -16.06 13.50
N PHE A 133 25.66 -16.17 12.25
CA PHE A 133 26.31 -16.90 11.16
C PHE A 133 27.14 -15.98 10.24
N GLY A 134 27.15 -14.68 10.50
CA GLY A 134 27.82 -13.67 9.69
C GLY A 134 26.95 -12.42 9.49
N PRO A 135 27.52 -11.32 8.96
CA PRO A 135 26.75 -10.11 8.68
C PRO A 135 25.63 -10.40 7.67
N LEU A 136 24.48 -9.73 7.85
CA LEU A 136 23.38 -9.79 6.89
C LEU A 136 23.78 -9.03 5.62
N THR A 137 23.42 -9.58 4.46
CA THR A 137 23.62 -8.89 3.19
C THR A 137 22.71 -7.65 3.10
N PRO A 138 23.00 -6.70 2.19
CA PRO A 138 22.11 -5.57 1.95
C PRO A 138 20.68 -5.99 1.61
N ALA A 139 20.51 -7.04 0.79
CA ALA A 139 19.20 -7.58 0.42
C ALA A 139 18.44 -8.11 1.64
N GLU A 140 19.10 -8.90 2.51
CA GLU A 140 18.48 -9.40 3.76
C GLU A 140 18.02 -8.24 4.66
N ASN A 141 18.91 -7.27 4.90
CA ASN A 141 18.59 -6.10 5.73
C ASN A 141 17.40 -5.32 5.16
N SER A 142 17.34 -5.18 3.84
CA SER A 142 16.26 -4.50 3.13
C SER A 142 14.92 -5.21 3.33
N CYS A 143 14.89 -6.54 3.19
CA CYS A 143 13.69 -7.34 3.44
C CYS A 143 13.24 -7.27 4.91
N PHE A 144 14.17 -7.36 5.87
CA PHE A 144 13.84 -7.20 7.28
C PHE A 144 13.28 -5.81 7.58
N LYS A 145 13.88 -4.75 7.04
CA LYS A 145 13.36 -3.39 7.18
C LYS A 145 11.92 -3.28 6.65
N MET A 146 11.64 -3.88 5.49
CA MET A 146 10.31 -3.88 4.89
C MET A 146 9.30 -4.64 5.76
N VAL A 147 9.64 -5.85 6.24
CA VAL A 147 8.72 -6.63 7.09
C VAL A 147 8.42 -5.90 8.40
N HIS A 148 9.43 -5.29 9.03
CA HIS A 148 9.27 -4.51 10.26
C HIS A 148 8.37 -3.28 10.05
N GLN A 149 8.33 -2.71 8.84
CA GLN A 149 7.49 -1.56 8.54
C GLN A 149 6.04 -1.95 8.20
N ARG A 150 5.84 -3.08 7.52
CA ARG A 150 4.55 -3.46 6.91
C ARG A 150 3.76 -4.45 7.77
N PHE A 151 4.40 -5.49 8.27
CA PHE A 151 3.73 -6.57 9.01
C PHE A 151 2.99 -6.10 10.27
N PRO A 152 3.50 -5.14 11.07
CA PRO A 152 2.80 -4.67 12.28
C PRO A 152 1.45 -4.00 12.03
N LYS A 153 1.22 -3.55 10.80
CA LYS A 153 -0.01 -2.87 10.41
C LYS A 153 -1.14 -3.85 10.10
N LYS A 154 -0.86 -5.16 10.14
CA LYS A 154 -1.83 -6.22 9.90
C LYS A 154 -2.60 -6.55 11.17
N SER A 155 -3.86 -6.97 11.03
CA SER A 155 -4.66 -7.47 12.15
C SER A 155 -4.01 -8.72 12.75
N SER A 156 -4.34 -9.01 14.00
CA SER A 156 -3.88 -10.23 14.68
C SER A 156 -4.30 -11.51 13.96
N GLU A 157 -5.51 -11.52 13.37
CA GLU A 157 -6.03 -12.63 12.56
C GLU A 157 -5.10 -12.95 11.38
N ILE A 158 -4.68 -11.93 10.64
CA ILE A 158 -3.76 -12.07 9.52
C ILE A 158 -2.40 -12.55 10.02
N GLN A 159 -1.84 -11.91 11.05
CA GLN A 159 -0.51 -12.26 11.58
C GLN A 159 -0.44 -13.73 12.04
N ASN A 160 -1.50 -14.24 12.64
CA ASN A 160 -1.60 -15.61 13.15
C ASN A 160 -1.84 -16.67 12.07
N ASN A 161 -2.09 -16.26 10.81
CA ASN A 161 -2.31 -17.16 9.68
C ASN A 161 -1.52 -16.75 8.43
N ALA A 162 -0.41 -16.02 8.61
CA ALA A 162 0.39 -15.51 7.51
C ALA A 162 1.55 -16.44 7.11
N GLN A 163 1.88 -16.44 5.83
CA GLN A 163 3.17 -16.86 5.30
C GLN A 163 3.91 -15.63 4.79
N VAL A 164 5.07 -15.34 5.36
CA VAL A 164 5.95 -14.27 4.87
C VAL A 164 7.14 -14.91 4.15
N LYS A 165 7.36 -14.54 2.89
CA LYS A 165 8.49 -15.00 2.08
C LYS A 165 9.44 -13.83 1.80
N PHE A 166 10.74 -14.00 1.99
CA PHE A 166 11.73 -13.09 1.41
C PHE A 166 12.34 -13.77 0.20
N ILE A 167 12.48 -13.06 -0.90
CA ILE A 167 13.02 -13.57 -2.16
C ILE A 167 14.08 -12.59 -2.63
N PHE A 168 15.32 -13.05 -2.82
CA PHE A 168 16.40 -12.20 -3.30
C PHE A 168 17.48 -13.03 -3.97
N ASP A 169 18.18 -12.41 -4.92
CA ASP A 169 19.33 -13.01 -5.60
C ASP A 169 20.58 -12.87 -4.70
N MET A 170 21.28 -13.99 -4.47
CA MET A 170 22.64 -14.00 -3.96
C MET A 170 23.53 -14.77 -4.94
N ASP A 171 24.52 -14.09 -5.53
CA ASP A 171 25.54 -14.67 -6.40
C ASP A 171 24.97 -15.47 -7.60
N GLY A 172 23.81 -15.06 -8.13
CA GLY A 172 23.13 -15.71 -9.25
C GLY A 172 22.20 -16.85 -8.81
N GLU A 173 22.06 -17.10 -7.50
CA GLU A 173 21.11 -18.05 -6.95
C GLU A 173 19.94 -17.33 -6.26
N ASN A 174 18.72 -17.76 -6.57
CA ASN A 174 17.53 -17.29 -5.88
C ASN A 174 17.46 -17.89 -4.48
N VAL A 175 17.60 -17.04 -3.47
CA VAL A 175 17.52 -17.40 -2.06
C VAL A 175 16.15 -17.01 -1.49
N GLU A 176 15.52 -17.94 -0.78
CA GLU A 176 14.18 -17.75 -0.23
C GLU A 176 14.12 -17.92 1.29
N TYR A 177 13.66 -16.94 2.06
CA TYR A 177 13.36 -17.14 3.48
C TYR A 177 11.86 -17.31 3.65
N VAL A 178 11.41 -18.39 4.27
CA VAL A 178 9.97 -18.68 4.44
C VAL A 178 9.64 -18.74 5.92
N PHE A 179 8.69 -17.92 6.33
CA PHE A 179 8.19 -17.84 7.70
C PHE A 179 6.69 -18.10 7.69
N ILE A 180 6.21 -19.08 8.45
CA ILE A 180 4.79 -19.52 8.39
C ILE A 180 4.17 -19.45 9.78
N SER A 181 3.01 -18.81 9.91
CA SER A 181 2.10 -18.88 11.06
C SER A 181 0.79 -19.54 10.66
N GLY A 182 0.14 -20.24 11.60
CA GLY A 182 -1.16 -20.87 11.34
C GLY A 182 -1.10 -21.84 10.16
N ASN A 183 -1.99 -21.68 9.19
CA ASN A 183 -2.01 -22.43 7.94
C ASN A 183 -1.26 -21.72 6.80
N GLY A 184 -0.96 -20.43 6.96
CA GLY A 184 -0.24 -19.64 5.97
C GLY A 184 -1.13 -19.15 4.82
N ASP A 185 -2.42 -19.00 5.06
CA ASP A 185 -3.40 -18.61 4.03
C ASP A 185 -3.18 -17.17 3.53
N TYR A 186 -2.57 -16.31 4.36
CA TYR A 186 -2.21 -14.93 3.99
C TYR A 186 -0.74 -14.86 3.56
N LYS A 187 -0.48 -14.88 2.26
CA LYS A 187 0.89 -14.85 1.72
C LYS A 187 1.38 -13.42 1.52
N MET A 188 2.59 -13.15 1.97
CA MET A 188 3.26 -11.86 1.87
C MET A 188 4.68 -12.08 1.36
N ASP A 189 4.94 -11.66 0.13
CA ASP A 189 6.24 -11.84 -0.50
C ASP A 189 7.01 -10.52 -0.49
N ILE A 190 8.27 -10.57 -0.07
CA ILE A 190 9.19 -9.45 -0.01
C ILE A 190 10.35 -9.77 -0.93
N THR A 191 10.28 -9.24 -2.13
CA THR A 191 11.30 -9.44 -3.17
C THR A 191 12.32 -8.32 -3.07
N HIS A 192 13.60 -8.62 -3.30
CA HIS A 192 14.63 -7.60 -3.48
C HIS A 192 15.20 -7.71 -4.89
N SER A 193 14.71 -6.84 -5.77
CA SER A 193 15.13 -6.72 -7.17
C SER A 193 15.55 -5.28 -7.45
N ASN A 194 16.50 -5.08 -8.38
CA ASN A 194 16.94 -3.74 -8.80
C ASN A 194 17.38 -2.80 -7.64
N GLY A 195 17.96 -3.37 -6.57
CA GLY A 195 18.46 -2.62 -5.41
C GLY A 195 17.38 -2.09 -4.46
N GLN A 196 16.11 -2.48 -4.63
CA GLN A 196 14.99 -2.03 -3.80
C GLN A 196 14.13 -3.21 -3.34
N PRO A 197 13.60 -3.19 -2.09
CA PRO A 197 12.64 -4.18 -1.64
C PRO A 197 11.23 -3.85 -2.14
N GLN A 198 10.54 -4.82 -2.74
CA GLN A 198 9.12 -4.74 -3.10
C GLN A 198 8.32 -5.63 -2.14
N TYR A 199 7.06 -5.28 -1.89
CA TYR A 199 6.19 -5.95 -0.93
C TYR A 199 4.85 -6.30 -1.59
N HIS A 200 4.55 -7.59 -1.66
CA HIS A 200 3.42 -8.17 -2.36
C HIS A 200 2.51 -8.90 -1.36
N GLU A 201 1.20 -8.70 -1.47
CA GLU A 201 0.22 -9.42 -0.66
C GLU A 201 -0.63 -10.32 -1.58
N LEU A 202 -0.53 -11.62 -1.35
CA LEU A 202 -1.27 -12.66 -2.06
C LEU A 202 -2.32 -13.22 -1.09
N HIS A 203 -3.56 -12.78 -1.22
CA HIS A 203 -4.66 -13.28 -0.42
C HIS A 203 -5.22 -14.56 -1.03
N VAL A 204 -5.07 -15.71 -0.35
CA VAL A 204 -5.70 -16.96 -0.78
C VAL A 204 -6.96 -17.17 0.06
N SER A 205 -7.99 -16.36 -0.15
CA SER A 205 -9.34 -16.76 0.28
C SER A 205 -9.91 -17.70 -0.77
N SER A 206 -10.20 -18.93 -0.36
CA SER A 206 -11.04 -19.88 -1.09
C SER A 206 -12.37 -19.20 -1.46
N GLY A 207 -12.48 -18.74 -2.70
CA GLY A 207 -13.66 -18.06 -3.22
C GLY A 207 -13.40 -17.43 -4.59
N ASN A 208 -12.49 -16.46 -4.68
CA ASN A 208 -12.09 -15.80 -5.93
C ASN A 208 -10.60 -15.46 -5.86
N LYS A 209 -9.76 -16.16 -6.63
CA LYS A 209 -8.28 -16.06 -6.58
C LYS A 209 -7.71 -14.66 -6.85
N LEU A 210 -8.54 -13.76 -7.37
CA LEU A 210 -8.15 -12.44 -7.84
C LEU A 210 -8.65 -11.28 -6.98
N GLU A 211 -9.65 -11.46 -6.11
CA GLU A 211 -10.36 -10.33 -5.47
C GLU A 211 -9.47 -9.38 -4.66
N ASN A 212 -8.26 -9.82 -4.28
CA ASN A 212 -7.39 -9.12 -3.35
C ASN A 212 -5.91 -9.07 -3.78
N PHE A 213 -5.59 -9.30 -5.07
CA PHE A 213 -4.20 -9.09 -5.52
C PHE A 213 -3.87 -7.60 -5.42
N SER A 214 -2.95 -7.28 -4.50
CA SER A 214 -2.48 -5.91 -4.28
C SER A 214 -0.96 -5.85 -4.23
N CYS A 215 -0.41 -4.99 -5.07
CA CYS A 215 1.02 -4.72 -5.13
C CYS A 215 1.24 -3.24 -4.82
N SER A 216 2.21 -2.95 -3.96
CA SER A 216 2.58 -1.58 -3.59
C SER A 216 3.88 -1.21 -4.29
N LEU A 217 3.81 -0.32 -5.28
CA LEU A 217 4.97 0.14 -6.03
C LEU A 217 5.37 1.57 -5.64
N PRO A 218 6.67 1.91 -5.69
CA PRO A 218 7.14 3.28 -5.47
C PRO A 218 6.90 4.20 -6.68
N THR A 219 6.85 3.65 -7.90
CA THR A 219 6.57 4.36 -9.17
C THR A 219 5.61 3.57 -10.04
N LEU A 220 4.90 4.26 -10.95
CA LEU A 220 4.07 3.64 -11.97
C LEU A 220 4.68 3.93 -13.34
N ASP A 221 5.24 2.90 -13.96
CA ASP A 221 5.82 2.92 -15.30
C ASP A 221 5.48 1.63 -16.06
N VAL A 222 5.82 1.61 -17.35
CA VAL A 222 5.52 0.49 -18.25
C VAL A 222 6.25 -0.79 -17.84
N ASP A 223 7.48 -0.69 -17.33
CA ASP A 223 8.30 -1.84 -16.93
C ASP A 223 7.72 -2.53 -15.69
N ASN A 224 7.31 -1.73 -14.70
CA ASN A 224 6.64 -2.18 -13.50
C ASN A 224 5.28 -2.82 -13.80
N LEU A 225 4.52 -2.25 -14.74
CA LEU A 225 3.27 -2.86 -15.22
C LEU A 225 3.51 -4.19 -15.94
N GLY A 226 4.54 -4.26 -16.77
CA GLY A 226 4.98 -5.48 -17.43
C GLY A 226 5.38 -6.56 -16.42
N SER A 227 6.06 -6.17 -15.35
CA SER A 227 6.47 -7.05 -14.25
C SER A 227 5.26 -7.63 -13.52
N ILE A 228 4.30 -6.79 -13.11
CA ILE A 228 3.05 -7.26 -12.46
C ILE A 228 2.26 -8.19 -13.39
N LYS A 229 2.13 -7.83 -14.67
CA LYS A 229 1.43 -8.67 -15.67
C LYS A 229 2.10 -10.03 -15.81
N SER A 230 3.42 -10.07 -15.82
CA SER A 230 4.21 -11.31 -15.91
C SER A 230 4.05 -12.17 -14.66
N GLU A 231 4.04 -11.56 -13.47
CA GLU A 231 3.79 -12.22 -12.18
C GLU A 231 2.40 -12.87 -12.13
N LEU A 232 1.36 -12.14 -12.56
CA LEU A 232 0.01 -12.69 -12.67
C LEU A 232 -0.07 -13.86 -13.67
N ALA A 233 0.68 -13.78 -14.78
CA ALA A 233 0.75 -14.88 -15.74
C ALA A 233 1.41 -16.13 -15.14
N GLN A 234 2.52 -15.96 -14.40
CA GLN A 234 3.21 -17.05 -13.70
C GLN A 234 2.32 -17.72 -12.63
N GLY A 235 1.46 -16.93 -11.98
CA GLY A 235 0.49 -17.43 -11.01
C GLY A 235 -0.74 -18.13 -11.60
N ASN A 236 -0.88 -18.21 -12.93
CA ASN A 236 -2.13 -18.58 -13.62
C ASN A 236 -3.33 -17.72 -13.16
N LEU A 237 -3.07 -16.43 -12.90
CA LEU A 237 -4.06 -15.43 -12.46
C LEU A 237 -4.37 -14.39 -13.55
N LEU A 238 -3.64 -14.40 -14.67
CA LEU A 238 -3.86 -13.45 -15.76
C LEU A 238 -4.95 -13.95 -16.72
N THR A 239 -6.18 -13.48 -16.54
CA THR A 239 -7.29 -13.71 -17.48
C THR A 239 -7.15 -12.84 -18.74
N ASP A 240 -7.84 -13.18 -19.83
CA ASP A 240 -7.85 -12.37 -21.05
C ASP A 240 -8.37 -10.94 -20.82
N SER A 241 -9.38 -10.79 -19.95
CA SER A 241 -9.92 -9.49 -19.54
C SER A 241 -8.85 -8.66 -18.83
N LEU A 242 -8.14 -9.24 -17.86
CA LEU A 242 -7.06 -8.55 -17.16
C LEU A 242 -5.92 -8.19 -18.11
N LYS A 243 -5.54 -9.10 -19.01
CA LYS A 243 -4.54 -8.85 -20.04
C LYS A 243 -4.91 -7.65 -20.90
N SER A 244 -6.19 -7.53 -21.29
CA SER A 244 -6.72 -6.37 -21.99
C SER A 244 -6.61 -5.08 -21.15
N TYR A 245 -6.97 -5.12 -19.86
CA TYR A 245 -6.85 -3.95 -18.98
C TYR A 245 -5.39 -3.48 -18.81
N PHE A 246 -4.44 -4.40 -18.65
CA PHE A 246 -3.02 -4.05 -18.57
C PHE A 246 -2.51 -3.42 -19.86
N ASN A 247 -2.90 -3.95 -21.03
CA ASN A 247 -2.53 -3.36 -22.31
C ASN A 247 -3.09 -1.94 -22.45
N HIS A 248 -4.37 -1.75 -22.16
CA HIS A 248 -4.98 -0.42 -22.18
C HIS A 248 -4.32 0.54 -21.21
N LEU A 249 -3.97 0.09 -20.00
CA LEU A 249 -3.30 0.93 -19.03
C LEU A 249 -1.90 1.35 -19.52
N VAL A 250 -1.17 0.47 -20.20
CA VAL A 250 0.13 0.79 -20.82
C VAL A 250 -0.03 1.84 -21.92
N ASP A 251 -1.07 1.74 -22.73
CA ASP A 251 -1.32 2.68 -23.84
C ASP A 251 -1.65 4.09 -23.34
N ILE A 252 -2.45 4.20 -22.27
CA ILE A 252 -2.88 5.51 -21.72
C ILE A 252 -1.85 6.13 -20.78
N LEU A 253 -0.98 5.34 -20.16
CA LEU A 253 -0.06 5.81 -19.10
C LEU A 253 0.75 7.05 -19.50
N PRO A 254 1.32 7.11 -20.73
CA PRO A 254 2.12 8.25 -21.16
C PRO A 254 1.36 9.59 -21.10
N GLU A 255 0.03 9.59 -21.27
CA GLU A 255 -0.79 10.81 -21.21
C GLU A 255 -0.88 11.40 -19.80
N TYR A 256 -0.65 10.59 -18.77
CA TYR A 256 -0.78 10.98 -17.37
C TYR A 256 0.56 11.12 -16.66
N PHE A 257 1.68 10.81 -17.34
CA PHE A 257 3.02 10.82 -16.75
C PHE A 257 3.42 12.20 -16.21
N GLU A 258 3.02 13.28 -16.89
CA GLU A 258 3.27 14.64 -16.41
C GLU A 258 2.49 14.98 -15.12
N VAL A 259 1.38 14.29 -14.85
CA VAL A 259 0.52 14.56 -13.69
C VAL A 259 0.93 13.72 -12.48
N ILE A 260 1.46 12.52 -12.72
CA ILE A 260 1.87 11.57 -11.68
C ILE A 260 3.28 11.93 -11.19
N ASP A 261 3.42 12.18 -9.90
CA ASP A 261 4.72 12.42 -9.26
C ASP A 261 5.45 11.08 -9.06
N GLU A 262 6.69 10.99 -9.55
CA GLU A 262 7.58 9.82 -9.44
C GLU A 262 7.85 9.38 -7.99
N LYS A 263 7.44 10.15 -6.98
CA LYS A 263 7.61 9.77 -5.56
C LYS A 263 6.35 9.20 -4.91
N LEU A 264 5.26 9.07 -5.66
CA LEU A 264 4.01 8.55 -5.13
C LEU A 264 4.07 7.03 -5.04
N GLN A 265 4.01 6.52 -3.81
CA GLN A 265 3.67 5.12 -3.63
C GLN A 265 2.27 4.87 -4.20
N ILE A 266 2.15 3.82 -4.99
CA ILE A 266 0.95 3.45 -5.71
C ILE A 266 0.58 2.03 -5.30
N TYR A 267 -0.72 1.74 -5.30
CA TYR A 267 -1.21 0.38 -5.06
C TYR A 267 -2.21 -0.04 -6.13
N PHE A 268 -2.08 -1.30 -6.51
CA PHE A 268 -2.94 -1.94 -7.49
C PHE A 268 -4.01 -2.76 -6.81
N THR A 269 -5.16 -2.85 -7.44
CA THR A 269 -6.20 -3.80 -7.10
C THR A 269 -6.74 -4.32 -8.41
N CYS A 270 -6.58 -5.60 -8.68
CA CYS A 270 -7.19 -6.23 -9.84
C CYS A 270 -8.26 -7.20 -9.39
N ASN A 271 -9.30 -7.35 -10.20
CA ASN A 271 -10.29 -8.41 -10.10
C ASN A 271 -10.80 -8.73 -11.51
N GLU A 272 -11.71 -9.69 -11.65
CA GLU A 272 -12.21 -10.08 -12.98
C GLU A 272 -12.98 -8.95 -13.70
N GLN A 273 -13.50 -7.98 -12.95
CA GLN A 273 -14.33 -6.90 -13.45
C GLN A 273 -13.54 -5.61 -13.73
N GLY A 274 -12.29 -5.51 -13.29
CA GLY A 274 -11.48 -4.32 -13.52
C GLY A 274 -10.12 -4.29 -12.83
N LEU A 275 -9.37 -3.27 -13.20
CA LEU A 275 -8.06 -2.91 -12.67
C LEU A 275 -8.14 -1.51 -12.07
N SER A 276 -7.67 -1.34 -10.84
CA SER A 276 -7.57 -0.04 -10.18
C SER A 276 -6.15 0.25 -9.76
N VAL A 277 -5.70 1.46 -10.08
CA VAL A 277 -4.39 1.99 -9.71
C VAL A 277 -4.60 3.23 -8.88
N ASN A 278 -4.06 3.25 -7.66
CA ASN A 278 -4.37 4.30 -6.69
C ASN A 278 -3.10 4.87 -6.09
N SER A 279 -3.02 6.18 -5.96
CA SER A 279 -1.98 6.80 -5.12
C SER A 279 -2.22 6.48 -3.64
N LYS A 280 -1.15 6.19 -2.89
CA LYS A 280 -1.19 5.97 -1.45
C LYS A 280 -1.69 7.18 -0.67
N SER A 281 -1.46 8.39 -1.17
CA SER A 281 -2.00 9.62 -0.59
C SER A 281 -3.51 9.77 -0.83
N GLY A 282 -4.09 9.02 -1.78
CA GLY A 282 -5.48 9.15 -2.19
C GLY A 282 -5.75 10.43 -2.98
N ASP A 283 -4.71 11.01 -3.60
CA ASP A 283 -4.81 12.25 -4.37
C ASP A 283 -5.36 12.02 -5.78
N TRP A 284 -5.20 10.80 -6.30
CA TRP A 284 -5.77 10.35 -7.58
C TRP A 284 -6.00 8.83 -7.62
N LYS A 285 -6.83 8.41 -8.59
CA LYS A 285 -7.18 7.02 -8.89
C LYS A 285 -7.44 6.80 -10.38
N ILE A 286 -6.85 5.77 -10.98
CA ILE A 286 -7.19 5.24 -12.30
C ILE A 286 -8.03 3.97 -12.12
N ILE A 287 -9.10 3.87 -12.90
CA ILE A 287 -9.98 2.70 -12.95
C ILE A 287 -10.09 2.28 -14.41
N VAL A 288 -9.71 1.05 -14.71
CA VAL A 288 -9.88 0.41 -16.02
C VAL A 288 -10.89 -0.72 -15.83
N GLN A 289 -12.05 -0.63 -16.47
CA GLN A 289 -13.14 -1.59 -16.31
C GLN A 289 -13.72 -1.97 -17.66
N SER A 290 -14.09 -3.23 -17.86
CA SER A 290 -14.91 -3.60 -19.02
C SER A 290 -16.38 -3.34 -18.71
N LYS A 291 -17.04 -2.63 -19.60
CA LYS A 291 -18.51 -2.54 -19.62
C LYS A 291 -18.97 -2.86 -21.03
N ASP A 292 -19.79 -3.89 -21.17
CA ASP A 292 -20.36 -4.34 -22.46
C ASP A 292 -19.28 -4.65 -23.52
N GLY A 293 -18.16 -5.25 -23.10
CA GLY A 293 -17.03 -5.59 -23.97
C GLY A 293 -16.12 -4.42 -24.33
N THR A 294 -16.47 -3.19 -23.94
CA THR A 294 -15.64 -2.00 -24.13
C THR A 294 -14.86 -1.69 -22.86
N VAL A 295 -13.55 -1.55 -22.97
CA VAL A 295 -12.69 -1.14 -21.85
C VAL A 295 -12.82 0.36 -21.66
N ASN A 296 -13.37 0.76 -20.52
CA ASN A 296 -13.50 2.14 -20.11
C ASN A 296 -12.42 2.49 -19.10
N VAL A 297 -11.85 3.68 -19.26
CA VAL A 297 -10.82 4.23 -18.38
C VAL A 297 -11.38 5.47 -17.70
N ASP A 298 -11.33 5.49 -16.38
CA ASP A 298 -11.76 6.61 -15.54
C ASP A 298 -10.58 7.09 -14.68
N PHE A 299 -10.10 8.29 -14.98
CA PHE A 299 -9.04 8.98 -14.24
C PHE A 299 -9.66 10.01 -13.29
N ARG A 300 -9.57 9.75 -11.98
CA ARG A 300 -10.14 10.60 -10.93
C ARG A 300 -9.05 11.37 -10.21
N LEU A 301 -9.20 12.69 -10.17
CA LEU A 301 -8.38 13.60 -9.37
C LEU A 301 -9.14 14.07 -8.13
N TYR A 302 -8.50 14.01 -6.97
CA TYR A 302 -9.09 14.41 -5.70
C TYR A 302 -8.49 15.68 -5.11
N THR A 303 -7.40 16.21 -5.68
CA THR A 303 -6.74 17.43 -5.18
C THR A 303 -6.69 18.54 -6.20
N TRP A 304 -6.78 19.79 -5.72
CA TRP A 304 -6.66 20.97 -6.57
C TRP A 304 -5.34 20.99 -7.34
N LYS A 305 -4.20 20.75 -6.67
CA LYS A 305 -2.86 20.75 -7.28
C LYS A 305 -2.77 19.86 -8.54
N LEU A 306 -3.24 18.62 -8.46
CA LEU A 306 -3.21 17.72 -9.62
C LEU A 306 -4.18 18.19 -10.70
N PHE A 307 -5.37 18.64 -10.29
CA PHE A 307 -6.38 19.14 -11.20
C PHE A 307 -5.92 20.37 -11.99
N SER A 308 -5.31 21.35 -11.32
CA SER A 308 -4.75 22.54 -11.96
C SER A 308 -3.60 22.19 -12.88
N LYS A 309 -2.73 21.25 -12.50
CA LYS A 309 -1.63 20.78 -13.35
C LYS A 309 -2.16 20.16 -14.64
N GLN A 310 -3.18 19.29 -14.56
CA GLN A 310 -3.77 18.64 -15.73
C GLN A 310 -4.47 19.61 -16.68
N ASN A 311 -5.02 20.71 -16.16
CA ASN A 311 -5.75 21.71 -16.95
C ASN A 311 -4.88 22.91 -17.35
N LYS A 312 -3.60 22.93 -16.96
CA LYS A 312 -2.69 24.02 -17.30
C LYS A 312 -2.50 24.10 -18.81
N GLY A 313 -2.79 25.28 -19.38
CA GLY A 313 -2.67 25.53 -20.82
C GLY A 313 -3.76 24.89 -21.68
N LYS A 314 -4.74 24.20 -21.07
CA LYS A 314 -5.90 23.68 -21.80
C LYS A 314 -6.94 24.77 -21.98
N THR A 315 -7.57 24.77 -23.16
CA THR A 315 -8.71 25.63 -23.45
C THR A 315 -9.96 24.77 -23.51
N HIS A 316 -10.98 25.15 -22.73
CA HIS A 316 -12.27 24.47 -22.69
C HIS A 316 -13.31 25.22 -23.52
N GLU A 317 -14.38 24.55 -23.92
CA GLU A 317 -15.50 25.23 -24.55
C GLU A 317 -16.26 26.07 -23.52
N LEU A 318 -16.57 27.33 -23.88
CA LEU A 318 -17.30 28.28 -23.04
C LEU A 318 -18.80 28.21 -23.30
N THR A 319 -19.50 27.48 -22.44
CA THR A 319 -20.95 27.53 -22.27
C THR A 319 -21.28 27.71 -20.79
N VAL A 320 -22.52 28.12 -20.48
CA VAL A 320 -22.95 28.26 -19.07
C VAL A 320 -22.92 26.89 -18.40
N GLU A 321 -23.32 25.86 -19.13
CA GLU A 321 -23.36 24.46 -18.70
C GLU A 321 -21.95 23.95 -18.40
N ASN A 322 -21.00 24.09 -19.35
CA ASN A 322 -19.62 23.64 -19.17
C ASN A 322 -18.93 24.37 -18.02
N LEU A 323 -19.15 25.68 -17.89
CA LEU A 323 -18.58 26.47 -16.80
C LEU A 323 -19.18 26.05 -15.45
N GLN A 324 -20.47 25.73 -15.39
CA GLN A 324 -21.13 25.21 -14.19
C GLN A 324 -20.65 23.79 -13.84
N GLU A 325 -20.45 22.92 -14.83
CA GLU A 325 -19.86 21.59 -14.62
C GLU A 325 -18.44 21.67 -14.10
N MET A 326 -17.61 22.54 -14.68
CA MET A 326 -16.25 22.76 -14.22
C MET A 326 -16.24 23.26 -12.78
N ARG A 327 -17.09 24.24 -12.46
CA ARG A 327 -17.28 24.73 -11.08
C ARG A 327 -17.68 23.60 -10.12
N LYS A 328 -18.60 22.71 -10.51
CA LYS A 328 -19.00 21.56 -9.70
C LYS A 328 -17.80 20.62 -9.45
N LYS A 329 -17.03 20.28 -10.49
CA LYS A 329 -15.83 19.44 -10.38
C LYS A 329 -14.82 20.03 -9.39
N VAL A 330 -14.53 21.32 -9.54
CA VAL A 330 -13.56 22.04 -8.72
C VAL A 330 -13.99 22.09 -7.24
N ARG A 331 -15.28 22.31 -6.96
CA ARG A 331 -15.83 22.45 -5.60
C ARG A 331 -15.56 21.26 -4.68
N TYR A 332 -15.48 20.04 -5.23
CA TYR A 332 -15.27 18.82 -4.45
C TYR A 332 -13.79 18.42 -4.29
N LEU A 333 -12.86 19.21 -4.85
CA LEU A 333 -11.43 18.93 -4.73
C LEU A 333 -10.91 19.28 -3.33
N LYS A 334 -10.11 18.38 -2.78
CA LYS A 334 -9.36 18.63 -1.53
C LYS A 334 -8.33 19.74 -1.76
N LYS A 335 -8.11 20.53 -0.70
CA LYS A 335 -7.13 21.64 -0.68
C LYS A 335 -7.39 22.71 -1.75
N LEU A 336 -8.64 22.89 -2.15
CA LEU A 336 -9.03 23.97 -3.05
C LEU A 336 -8.84 25.35 -2.38
N PRO A 337 -8.06 26.28 -2.97
CA PRO A 337 -7.95 27.63 -2.47
C PRO A 337 -9.30 28.36 -2.56
N ARG A 338 -9.70 29.05 -1.49
CA ARG A 338 -10.97 29.80 -1.45
C ARG A 338 -11.09 30.82 -2.59
N ARG A 339 -9.98 31.48 -2.95
CA ARG A 339 -9.92 32.42 -4.08
C ARG A 339 -10.30 31.79 -5.42
N VAL A 340 -9.93 30.53 -5.66
CA VAL A 340 -10.28 29.81 -6.89
C VAL A 340 -11.78 29.51 -6.90
N HIS A 341 -12.32 29.01 -5.79
CA HIS A 341 -13.77 28.78 -5.67
C HIS A 341 -14.57 30.04 -5.96
N ASP A 342 -14.18 31.16 -5.36
CA ASP A 342 -14.86 32.44 -5.51
C ASP A 342 -14.69 33.01 -6.92
N ALA A 343 -13.54 32.77 -7.57
CA ALA A 343 -13.32 33.16 -8.97
C ALA A 343 -14.25 32.41 -9.93
N PHE A 344 -14.46 31.11 -9.73
CA PHE A 344 -15.42 30.33 -10.52
C PHE A 344 -16.87 30.80 -10.31
N ASN A 345 -17.24 31.18 -9.08
CA ASN A 345 -18.57 31.77 -8.82
C ASN A 345 -18.72 33.08 -9.59
N LYS A 346 -17.74 33.98 -9.45
CA LYS A 346 -17.76 35.28 -10.12
C LYS A 346 -17.77 35.16 -11.64
N ALA A 347 -16.98 34.25 -12.19
CA ALA A 347 -16.94 33.98 -13.63
C ALA A 347 -18.32 33.53 -14.15
N LEU A 348 -18.97 32.61 -13.43
CA LEU A 348 -20.29 32.10 -13.82
C LEU A 348 -21.38 33.18 -13.73
N ASP A 349 -21.38 33.97 -12.66
CA ASP A 349 -22.35 35.04 -12.46
C ASP A 349 -22.19 36.12 -13.53
N VAL A 350 -20.94 36.59 -13.74
CA VAL A 350 -20.64 37.57 -14.78
C VAL A 350 -21.05 37.05 -16.15
N PHE A 351 -20.63 35.84 -16.52
CA PHE A 351 -20.89 35.31 -17.85
C PHE A 351 -22.39 35.15 -18.14
N ARG A 352 -23.18 34.75 -17.13
CA ARG A 352 -24.65 34.63 -17.24
C ARG A 352 -25.34 35.97 -17.44
N ASP A 353 -24.84 37.01 -16.80
CA ASP A 353 -25.43 38.36 -16.88
C ASP A 353 -25.11 39.07 -18.21
N GLU A 354 -24.14 38.55 -18.99
CA GLU A 354 -23.74 39.12 -20.27
C GLU A 354 -24.74 38.77 -21.40
N PRO A 355 -24.92 39.65 -22.41
CA PRO A 355 -25.85 39.40 -23.50
C PRO A 355 -25.38 38.21 -24.35
N SER A 356 -26.35 37.49 -24.93
CA SER A 356 -26.10 36.27 -25.73
C SER A 356 -25.14 36.50 -26.90
N SER A 357 -25.11 37.72 -27.47
CA SER A 357 -24.16 38.11 -28.52
C SER A 357 -22.71 38.14 -28.05
N LEU A 358 -22.45 38.50 -26.78
CA LEU A 358 -21.13 38.39 -26.17
C LEU A 358 -20.82 36.91 -25.90
N GLN A 359 -21.75 36.20 -25.26
CA GLN A 359 -21.56 34.80 -24.85
C GLN A 359 -21.19 33.87 -26.01
N LYS A 360 -21.68 34.12 -27.23
CA LYS A 360 -21.39 33.31 -28.43
C LYS A 360 -19.99 33.49 -29.03
N ASN A 361 -19.23 34.52 -28.59
CA ASN A 361 -17.91 34.84 -29.16
C ASN A 361 -16.97 35.42 -28.09
N ALA A 362 -16.84 34.70 -26.97
CA ALA A 362 -16.12 35.14 -25.78
C ALA A 362 -14.91 34.24 -25.49
N HIS A 363 -13.90 34.84 -24.88
CA HIS A 363 -12.75 34.18 -24.30
C HIS A 363 -12.70 34.57 -22.83
N LEU A 364 -13.03 33.62 -21.96
CA LEU A 364 -13.02 33.78 -20.50
C LEU A 364 -11.72 33.18 -19.95
N ILE A 365 -10.98 33.97 -19.17
CA ILE A 365 -9.76 33.55 -18.49
C ILE A 365 -9.98 33.68 -16.98
N ILE A 366 -9.75 32.59 -16.24
CA ILE A 366 -9.80 32.57 -14.78
C ILE A 366 -8.38 32.38 -14.26
N GLN A 367 -7.84 33.42 -13.62
CA GLN A 367 -6.53 33.35 -12.99
C GLN A 367 -6.56 32.46 -11.74
N CYS A 368 -5.65 31.51 -11.71
CA CYS A 368 -5.51 30.50 -10.67
C CYS A 368 -4.08 30.52 -10.10
N ASP A 369 -3.89 29.87 -8.95
CA ASP A 369 -2.61 29.86 -8.23
C ASP A 369 -1.47 29.23 -9.03
N GLU A 370 -1.79 28.23 -9.87
CA GLU A 370 -0.82 27.47 -10.66
C GLU A 370 -0.86 27.80 -12.17
N GLY A 371 -1.55 28.88 -12.55
CA GLY A 371 -1.65 29.34 -13.94
C GLY A 371 -3.02 29.93 -14.28
N GLU A 372 -3.47 29.72 -15.50
CA GLU A 372 -4.73 30.24 -16.01
C GLU A 372 -5.59 29.09 -16.56
N MET A 373 -6.90 29.18 -16.36
CA MET A 373 -7.87 28.32 -17.04
C MET A 373 -8.62 29.15 -18.08
N ALA A 374 -8.55 28.70 -19.34
CA ALA A 374 -9.14 29.39 -20.47
C ALA A 374 -10.39 28.67 -20.96
N PHE A 375 -11.43 29.43 -21.29
CA PHE A 375 -12.66 28.95 -21.92
C PHE A 375 -12.94 29.81 -23.14
N ILE A 376 -13.33 29.19 -24.26
CA ILE A 376 -13.60 29.89 -25.51
C ILE A 376 -14.94 29.49 -26.13
N SER A 377 -15.67 30.47 -26.63
CA SER A 377 -16.84 30.29 -27.50
C SER A 377 -16.62 31.02 -28.81
N GLY A 378 -17.05 30.40 -29.92
CA GLY A 378 -16.89 30.95 -31.26
C GLY A 378 -15.42 31.29 -31.58
N LYS A 379 -15.14 32.55 -31.92
CA LYS A 379 -13.79 33.03 -32.25
C LYS A 379 -13.08 33.71 -31.06
N GLY A 380 -13.69 33.75 -29.88
CA GLY A 380 -13.11 34.37 -28.68
C GLY A 380 -12.78 35.86 -28.80
N LYS A 381 -13.52 36.64 -29.60
CA LYS A 381 -13.18 38.07 -29.84
C LYS A 381 -13.45 39.00 -28.67
N ASN A 382 -14.39 38.66 -27.79
CA ASN A 382 -14.66 39.42 -26.57
C ASN A 382 -13.94 38.75 -25.40
N LYS A 383 -13.21 39.50 -24.57
CA LYS A 383 -12.43 38.93 -23.47
C LYS A 383 -13.08 39.19 -22.12
N ILE A 384 -13.08 38.20 -21.25
CA ILE A 384 -13.50 38.30 -19.86
C ILE A 384 -12.35 37.77 -19.01
N ASP A 385 -11.69 38.64 -18.25
CA ASP A 385 -10.58 38.26 -17.38
C ASP A 385 -11.06 38.32 -15.92
N ILE A 386 -10.96 37.20 -15.21
CA ILE A 386 -11.24 37.09 -13.78
C ILE A 386 -9.91 36.90 -13.06
N PHE A 387 -9.54 37.87 -12.22
CA PHE A 387 -8.23 37.88 -11.56
C PHE A 387 -8.33 38.35 -10.11
N TYR A 388 -7.32 37.98 -9.31
CA TYR A 388 -7.26 38.30 -7.90
C TYR A 388 -6.25 39.41 -7.64
N LEU A 389 -6.70 40.54 -7.08
CA LEU A 389 -5.83 41.67 -6.75
C LEU A 389 -6.12 42.16 -5.34
N LYS A 390 -5.09 42.15 -4.48
CA LYS A 390 -5.12 42.71 -3.11
C LYS A 390 -6.33 42.25 -2.28
N GLY A 391 -6.66 40.96 -2.31
CA GLY A 391 -7.75 40.44 -1.50
C GLY A 391 -9.10 40.32 -2.23
N VAL A 392 -9.25 40.94 -3.40
CA VAL A 392 -10.52 41.11 -4.11
C VAL A 392 -10.47 40.43 -5.47
N ILE A 393 -11.57 39.78 -5.85
CA ILE A 393 -11.75 39.24 -7.20
C ILE A 393 -12.28 40.34 -8.09
N LEU A 394 -11.52 40.66 -9.14
CA LEU A 394 -11.87 41.65 -10.14
C LEU A 394 -12.26 40.95 -11.44
N CYS A 395 -13.12 41.63 -12.20
CA CYS A 395 -13.51 41.22 -13.53
C CYS A 395 -13.23 42.36 -14.51
N LYS A 396 -12.53 42.06 -15.60
CA LYS A 396 -12.32 42.98 -16.71
C LYS A 396 -12.96 42.41 -17.95
N ILE A 397 -13.80 43.21 -18.61
CA ILE A 397 -14.51 42.80 -19.82
C ILE A 397 -14.09 43.72 -20.96
N SER A 398 -13.55 43.13 -22.02
CA SER A 398 -13.15 43.83 -23.23
C SER A 398 -14.05 43.39 -24.38
N CYS A 399 -14.90 44.30 -24.85
CA CYS A 399 -15.89 44.03 -25.88
C CYS A 399 -15.49 44.64 -27.23
N THR A 400 -15.98 44.05 -28.31
CA THR A 400 -16.02 44.72 -29.61
C THR A 400 -16.93 45.97 -29.57
N TRP A 401 -16.74 46.90 -30.51
CA TRP A 401 -17.57 48.12 -30.61
C TRP A 401 -19.06 47.78 -30.61
N LEU A 402 -19.51 46.88 -31.49
CA LEU A 402 -20.92 46.50 -31.63
C LEU A 402 -21.56 46.04 -30.32
N ILE A 403 -20.83 45.23 -29.53
CA ILE A 403 -21.30 44.76 -28.22
C ILE A 403 -21.34 45.91 -27.20
N THR A 404 -20.41 46.87 -27.30
CA THR A 404 -20.39 48.06 -26.44
C THR A 404 -21.62 48.95 -26.68
N ILE A 405 -22.00 49.18 -27.94
CA ILE A 405 -23.25 49.88 -28.29
C ILE A 405 -24.45 49.12 -27.71
N LEU A 406 -24.50 47.80 -27.90
CA LEU A 406 -25.61 46.98 -27.43
C LEU A 406 -25.75 47.04 -25.90
N LYS A 407 -24.65 46.98 -25.15
CA LYS A 407 -24.65 47.17 -23.69
C LYS A 407 -25.16 48.55 -23.29
N PHE A 408 -24.73 49.60 -23.99
CA PHE A 408 -25.20 50.97 -23.74
C PHE A 408 -26.71 51.10 -23.95
N LEU A 409 -27.24 50.58 -25.06
CA LEU A 409 -28.68 50.57 -25.35
C LEU A 409 -29.48 49.76 -24.31
N LEU A 410 -28.98 48.59 -23.90
CA LEU A 410 -29.60 47.78 -22.83
C LEU A 410 -29.58 48.49 -21.47
N SER A 411 -28.50 49.22 -21.16
CA SER A 411 -28.40 50.00 -19.92
C SER A 411 -29.38 51.18 -19.91
N LEU A 412 -29.54 51.87 -21.06
CA LEU A 412 -30.55 52.92 -21.21
C LEU A 412 -31.97 52.37 -21.03
N HIS A 413 -32.28 51.19 -21.58
CA HIS A 413 -33.58 50.55 -21.36
C HIS A 413 -33.83 50.26 -19.87
N LYS A 414 -32.82 49.81 -19.11
CA LYS A 414 -32.97 49.57 -17.67
C LYS A 414 -33.11 50.86 -16.84
N SER A 415 -32.58 51.98 -17.34
CA SER A 415 -32.60 53.29 -16.68
C SER A 415 -33.78 54.18 -17.11
N ILE A 416 -34.52 53.80 -18.14
CA ILE A 416 -35.76 54.48 -18.52
C ILE A 416 -36.84 54.11 -17.49
N PRO A 417 -37.43 55.10 -16.77
CA PRO A 417 -38.56 54.84 -15.88
C PRO A 417 -39.72 54.22 -16.67
N LYS A 418 -40.47 53.31 -16.05
CA LYS A 418 -41.72 52.71 -16.58
C LYS A 418 -42.75 53.70 -17.16
N ILE A 419 -42.54 55.01 -17.02
CA ILE A 419 -43.35 56.09 -17.57
C ILE A 419 -43.27 56.15 -19.11
N LEU A 420 -42.25 55.58 -19.75
CA LEU A 420 -42.14 55.56 -21.22
C LEU A 420 -42.81 54.36 -21.90
N GLU A 421 -43.25 53.32 -21.18
CA GLU A 421 -44.06 52.22 -21.74
C GLU A 421 -45.44 52.70 -22.25
N THR A 422 -45.88 53.90 -21.84
CA THR A 422 -47.14 54.51 -22.32
C THR A 422 -46.96 55.40 -23.55
N VAL A 423 -45.74 55.84 -23.89
CA VAL A 423 -45.51 56.87 -24.94
C VAL A 423 -44.91 56.27 -26.23
N VAL A 424 -44.25 55.11 -26.15
CA VAL A 424 -43.65 54.43 -27.32
C VAL A 424 -44.65 54.03 -28.43
N PRO A 425 -45.95 53.73 -28.18
CA PRO A 425 -46.89 53.44 -29.27
C PRO A 425 -47.18 54.64 -30.18
N ILE A 426 -46.82 55.87 -29.76
CA ILE A 426 -47.09 57.09 -30.53
C ILE A 426 -45.94 57.41 -31.49
N ALA A 427 -44.69 57.09 -31.15
CA ALA A 427 -43.53 57.39 -31.99
C ALA A 427 -43.27 56.34 -33.09
N VAL A 428 -43.68 55.08 -32.89
CA VAL A 428 -43.50 54.00 -33.88
C VAL A 428 -44.47 54.11 -35.07
N ARG A 429 -45.49 54.98 -35.00
CA ARG A 429 -46.38 55.29 -36.14
C ARG A 429 -45.82 56.32 -37.14
N ALA A 430 -44.65 56.92 -36.89
CA ALA A 430 -44.15 58.05 -37.68
C ALA A 430 -42.90 57.75 -38.53
N LEU A 431 -42.43 56.50 -38.64
CA LEU A 431 -41.30 56.17 -39.52
C LEU A 431 -41.76 55.33 -40.73
N PRO A 432 -41.49 55.77 -41.98
CA PRO A 432 -41.87 55.04 -43.18
C PRO A 432 -41.13 53.71 -43.29
N SER A 433 -41.88 52.70 -43.68
CA SER A 433 -41.43 51.38 -44.12
C SER A 433 -40.49 51.46 -45.32
N CYS A 434 -39.21 51.15 -45.10
CA CYS A 434 -38.29 50.66 -46.13
C CYS A 434 -37.65 49.37 -45.59
N LEU A 435 -38.26 48.25 -45.97
CA LEU A 435 -37.61 46.94 -46.06
C LEU A 435 -36.94 46.84 -47.43
#